data_AF-A0A8W8LBK4-F1
#
_entry.id   AF-A0A8W8LBK4-F1
#
_cell.length_a   1.000
_cell.length_b   1.000
_cell.length_c   1.000
_cell.angle_alpha   90.00
_cell.angle_beta   90.00
_cell.angle_gamma   90.00
#
_symmetry.space_group_name_H-M   'P 1'
#
loop_
_entity.id
_entity.type
_entity.pdbx_description
1 polymer ?
#
loop_
_entity_poly.entity_id
_entity_poly.type
_entity_poly.pdbx_seq_one_letter_code
_entity_poly.pdbx_strand_id
1 'polypeptide(L)'
;MVRNVTLCVFLVFIQVVLGLKCKSHTGKPVDWFTVYKLPEIHEIGIDPLSYDGVGFYYMDAVTPSWKLSSVGINDTGHSVEYTLRQIYKNTTNDYMYAMYNDQPPEGHTSLNHGHTKGVFAFDKTEGFWLIMSIPHFPPAKHSGHRDLRTHIWMNPSMEGSELKYFCSNN
;
A
#
# COMPACT_ATOMS: atom_id res chain seq x y z
N MET A 1 -24.87 -12.95 -58.35
CA MET A 1 -25.34 -13.21 -56.97
C MET A 1 -24.16 -13.00 -56.03
N VAL A 2 -24.00 -11.79 -55.50
CA VAL A 2 -22.85 -11.42 -54.64
C VAL A 2 -23.30 -11.54 -53.19
N ARG A 3 -22.71 -12.48 -52.43
CA ARG A 3 -22.96 -12.63 -50.99
C ARG A 3 -22.00 -11.71 -50.23
N ASN A 4 -22.50 -10.60 -49.71
CA ASN A 4 -21.78 -9.77 -48.77
C ASN A 4 -21.60 -10.54 -47.45
N VAL A 5 -20.35 -10.80 -47.07
CA VAL A 5 -19.99 -11.39 -45.78
C VAL A 5 -19.64 -10.23 -44.85
N THR A 6 -20.57 -9.86 -43.97
CA THR A 6 -20.33 -8.86 -42.93
C THR A 6 -19.61 -9.54 -41.77
N LEU A 7 -18.35 -9.14 -41.52
CA LEU A 7 -17.56 -9.61 -40.39
C LEU A 7 -17.92 -8.80 -39.13
N CYS A 8 -18.70 -9.39 -38.22
CA CYS A 8 -18.97 -8.79 -36.91
C CYS A 8 -17.80 -9.05 -35.96
N VAL A 9 -17.00 -8.03 -35.70
CA VAL A 9 -15.97 -8.05 -34.65
C VAL A 9 -16.66 -7.70 -33.32
N PHE A 10 -16.87 -8.70 -32.47
CA PHE A 10 -17.35 -8.48 -31.10
C PHE A 10 -16.18 -7.99 -30.23
N LEU A 11 -16.12 -6.67 -30.00
CA LEU A 11 -15.28 -6.08 -28.97
C LEU A 11 -15.85 -6.47 -27.60
N VAL A 12 -15.28 -7.51 -26.99
CA VAL A 12 -15.57 -7.87 -25.60
C VAL A 12 -14.96 -6.80 -24.70
N PHE A 13 -15.77 -5.84 -24.27
CA PHE A 13 -15.42 -4.94 -23.18
C PHE A 13 -15.44 -5.75 -21.88
N ILE A 14 -14.27 -6.27 -21.48
CA ILE A 14 -14.08 -6.80 -20.13
C ILE A 14 -14.17 -5.59 -19.19
N GLN A 15 -15.31 -5.44 -18.52
CA GLN A 15 -15.39 -4.54 -17.38
C GLN A 15 -14.49 -5.13 -16.29
N VAL A 16 -13.32 -4.53 -16.08
CA VAL A 16 -12.51 -4.84 -14.91
C VAL A 16 -13.31 -4.36 -13.71
N VAL A 17 -13.86 -5.31 -12.95
CA VAL A 17 -14.48 -5.03 -11.67
C VAL A 17 -13.42 -4.35 -10.80
N LEU A 18 -13.69 -3.12 -10.37
CA LEU A 18 -12.82 -2.32 -9.52
C LEU A 18 -12.92 -2.82 -8.07
N GLY A 19 -12.54 -4.06 -7.80
CA GLY A 19 -12.49 -4.60 -6.45
C GLY A 19 -11.25 -4.15 -5.68
N LEU A 20 -11.32 -4.30 -4.35
CA LEU A 20 -10.24 -3.96 -3.44
C LEU A 20 -9.05 -4.90 -3.66
N LYS A 21 -7.91 -4.34 -4.07
CA LYS A 21 -6.67 -5.11 -4.34
C LYS A 21 -5.41 -4.37 -3.92
N CYS A 22 -4.34 -5.10 -3.69
CA CYS A 22 -2.99 -4.57 -3.70
C CYS A 22 -2.73 -3.81 -5.01
N LYS A 23 -2.16 -2.62 -4.89
CA LYS A 23 -1.79 -1.78 -6.03
C LYS A 23 -0.27 -1.71 -6.14
N SER A 24 0.22 -1.84 -7.35
CA SER A 24 1.63 -1.74 -7.67
C SER A 24 2.16 -0.30 -7.55
N HIS A 25 3.46 -0.11 -7.75
CA HIS A 25 4.10 1.22 -7.82
C HIS A 25 3.54 2.14 -8.93
N THR A 26 2.75 1.62 -9.88
CA THR A 26 2.05 2.43 -10.90
C THR A 26 0.55 2.53 -10.66
N GLY A 27 0.04 2.02 -9.53
CA GLY A 27 -1.38 2.05 -9.18
C GLY A 27 -2.21 0.95 -9.87
N LYS A 28 -1.59 0.08 -10.66
CA LYS A 28 -2.27 -1.08 -11.28
C LYS A 28 -2.45 -2.22 -10.27
N PRO A 29 -3.54 -3.00 -10.35
CA PRO A 29 -3.69 -4.19 -9.51
C PRO A 29 -2.53 -5.16 -9.65
N VAL A 30 -2.11 -5.79 -8.54
CA VAL A 30 -1.10 -6.84 -8.50
C VAL A 30 -1.47 -7.86 -7.42
N ASP A 31 -1.06 -9.12 -7.58
CA ASP A 31 -1.40 -10.19 -6.63
C ASP A 31 -0.77 -9.98 -5.27
N TRP A 32 0.49 -9.56 -5.27
CA TRP A 32 1.22 -9.18 -4.07
C TRP A 32 2.27 -8.13 -4.38
N PHE A 33 2.65 -7.36 -3.36
CA PHE A 33 3.87 -6.57 -3.38
C PHE A 33 4.51 -6.57 -2.00
N THR A 34 5.81 -6.26 -1.97
CA THR A 34 6.53 -5.96 -0.74
C THR A 34 7.28 -4.64 -0.86
N VAL A 35 7.36 -3.93 0.26
CA VAL A 35 8.15 -2.72 0.43
C VAL A 35 9.08 -2.92 1.60
N TYR A 36 10.34 -2.56 1.41
CA TYR A 36 11.38 -2.56 2.41
C TYR A 36 11.91 -1.13 2.58
N LYS A 37 11.53 -0.46 3.67
CA LYS A 37 11.96 0.91 3.96
C LYS A 37 13.41 0.91 4.45
N LEU A 38 14.18 1.87 3.99
CA LEU A 38 15.56 2.09 4.38
C LEU A 38 15.64 2.94 5.66
N PRO A 39 16.67 2.73 6.50
CA PRO A 39 17.00 3.66 7.58
C PRO A 39 17.54 4.97 6.99
N GLU A 40 17.71 5.96 7.85
CA GLU A 40 18.44 7.18 7.53
C GLU A 40 19.94 6.85 7.36
N ILE A 41 20.52 7.22 6.21
CA ILE A 41 21.91 6.90 5.87
C ILE A 41 22.67 8.18 5.50
N HIS A 42 23.53 8.65 6.41
CA HIS A 42 24.36 9.84 6.21
C HIS A 42 25.72 9.52 5.60
N GLU A 43 25.73 8.99 4.37
CA GLU A 43 26.96 8.76 3.62
C GLU A 43 27.02 9.64 2.36
N ILE A 44 28.23 10.04 1.96
CA ILE A 44 28.45 10.87 0.78
C ILE A 44 28.08 10.06 -0.48
N GLY A 45 27.20 10.63 -1.32
CA GLY A 45 26.79 10.01 -2.59
C GLY A 45 25.59 9.07 -2.50
N ILE A 46 24.97 8.95 -1.33
CA ILE A 46 23.68 8.25 -1.15
C ILE A 46 22.55 9.06 -1.78
N ASP A 47 21.50 8.38 -2.23
CA ASP A 47 20.33 9.03 -2.78
C ASP A 47 19.61 9.88 -1.70
N PRO A 48 18.97 11.00 -2.07
CA PRO A 48 18.35 11.91 -1.10
C PRO A 48 17.28 11.25 -0.22
N LEU A 49 16.53 10.28 -0.76
CA LEU A 49 15.45 9.64 -0.01
C LEU A 49 16.00 8.73 1.08
N SER A 50 17.07 7.98 0.79
CA SER A 50 17.78 7.20 1.80
C SER A 50 18.52 8.09 2.81
N TYR A 51 19.06 9.23 2.36
CA TYR A 51 19.66 10.22 3.25
C TYR A 51 18.63 10.77 4.25
N ASP A 52 17.39 11.01 3.82
CA ASP A 52 16.28 11.48 4.66
C ASP A 52 15.52 10.34 5.38
N GLY A 53 15.96 9.09 5.25
CA GLY A 53 15.33 7.92 5.88
C GLY A 53 13.91 7.60 5.37
N VAL A 54 13.54 8.09 4.19
CA VAL A 54 12.24 7.83 3.54
C VAL A 54 12.36 6.96 2.28
N GLY A 55 13.58 6.62 1.87
CA GLY A 55 13.87 5.71 0.77
C GLY A 55 13.36 4.29 1.05
N PHE A 56 12.98 3.57 0.00
CA PHE A 56 12.55 2.19 0.13
C PHE A 56 12.79 1.38 -1.14
N TYR A 57 13.01 0.09 -0.97
CA TYR A 57 12.98 -0.90 -2.05
C TYR A 57 11.57 -1.46 -2.24
N TYR A 58 11.22 -1.71 -3.49
CA TYR A 58 9.94 -2.27 -3.91
C TYR A 58 10.13 -3.53 -4.75
N MET A 59 9.21 -4.48 -4.61
CA MET A 59 9.11 -5.68 -5.43
C MET A 59 7.64 -6.11 -5.52
N ASP A 60 7.23 -6.68 -6.65
CA ASP A 60 5.87 -7.19 -6.84
C ASP A 60 5.81 -8.49 -7.65
N ALA A 61 4.60 -9.04 -7.78
CA ALA A 61 4.34 -10.28 -8.50
C ALA A 61 4.72 -10.23 -9.99
N VAL A 62 4.70 -9.04 -10.62
CA VAL A 62 4.99 -8.86 -12.05
C VAL A 62 6.49 -8.73 -12.28
N THR A 63 7.17 -8.03 -11.37
CA THR A 63 8.61 -7.77 -11.40
C THR A 63 9.23 -8.18 -10.06
N PRO A 64 9.54 -9.48 -9.87
CA PRO A 64 10.04 -10.03 -8.60
C PRO A 64 11.53 -9.74 -8.39
N SER A 65 11.94 -8.48 -8.56
CA SER A 65 13.29 -7.98 -8.33
C SER A 65 13.23 -6.70 -7.52
N TRP A 66 14.10 -6.54 -6.53
CA TRP A 66 14.18 -5.31 -5.74
C TRP A 66 14.55 -4.11 -6.61
N LYS A 67 13.76 -3.05 -6.53
CA LYS A 67 14.01 -1.77 -7.18
C LYS A 67 13.93 -0.64 -6.18
N LEU A 68 14.94 0.23 -6.17
CA LEU A 68 14.90 1.44 -5.35
C LEU A 68 13.77 2.35 -5.88
N SER A 69 12.92 2.82 -4.98
CA SER A 69 11.83 3.73 -5.33
C SER A 69 12.37 5.10 -5.73
N SER A 70 11.73 5.73 -6.71
CA SER A 70 12.00 7.12 -7.09
C SER A 70 11.21 8.14 -6.27
N VAL A 71 10.33 7.68 -5.38
CA VAL A 71 9.51 8.52 -4.47
C VAL A 71 9.69 8.04 -3.02
N GLY A 72 9.56 8.95 -2.06
CA GLY A 72 9.65 8.59 -0.65
C GLY A 72 8.44 7.76 -0.17
N ILE A 73 8.61 6.99 0.89
CA ILE A 73 7.52 6.18 1.48
C ILE A 73 6.37 7.05 2.03
N ASN A 74 6.69 8.30 2.33
CA ASN A 74 5.85 9.38 2.84
C ASN A 74 5.11 10.18 1.75
N ASP A 75 5.42 9.94 0.48
CA ASP A 75 4.83 10.66 -0.66
C ASP A 75 3.54 10.02 -1.14
N THR A 76 3.04 10.48 -2.29
CA THR A 76 1.97 9.79 -3.03
C THR A 76 2.57 9.12 -4.26
N GLY A 77 1.83 8.19 -4.88
CA GLY A 77 2.28 7.62 -6.13
C GLY A 77 3.10 6.34 -5.97
N HIS A 78 2.90 5.61 -4.87
CA HIS A 78 3.54 4.33 -4.62
C HIS A 78 2.53 3.29 -4.11
N SER A 79 2.96 2.02 -4.06
CA SER A 79 2.09 0.87 -3.79
C SER A 79 1.31 0.96 -2.48
N VAL A 80 1.96 1.34 -1.38
CA VAL A 80 1.33 1.46 -0.05
C VAL A 80 0.24 2.54 -0.07
N GLU A 81 0.54 3.73 -0.60
CA GLU A 81 -0.44 4.82 -0.73
C GLU A 81 -1.60 4.41 -1.63
N TYR A 82 -1.33 3.88 -2.82
CA TYR A 82 -2.36 3.46 -3.77
C TYR A 82 -3.28 2.39 -3.19
N THR A 83 -2.72 1.45 -2.41
CA THR A 83 -3.48 0.37 -1.77
C THR A 83 -4.39 0.93 -0.68
N LEU A 84 -3.83 1.69 0.28
CA LEU A 84 -4.59 2.25 1.40
C LEU A 84 -5.60 3.30 0.94
N ARG A 85 -5.30 4.06 -0.13
CA ARG A 85 -6.21 5.06 -0.70
C ARG A 85 -7.59 4.49 -1.02
N GLN A 86 -7.70 3.21 -1.35
CA GLN A 86 -8.98 2.54 -1.58
C GLN A 86 -9.88 2.53 -0.34
N ILE A 87 -9.34 2.60 0.88
CA ILE A 87 -10.12 2.75 2.12
C ILE A 87 -10.42 4.24 2.37
N TYR A 88 -9.40 5.10 2.34
CA TYR A 88 -9.55 6.50 2.75
C TYR A 88 -10.39 7.36 1.80
N LYS A 89 -10.41 7.04 0.50
CA LYS A 89 -11.24 7.75 -0.47
C LYS A 89 -12.60 7.10 -0.70
N ASN A 90 -12.85 5.93 -0.12
CA ASN A 90 -14.09 5.22 -0.33
C ASN A 90 -15.17 5.68 0.67
N THR A 91 -16.24 6.26 0.11
CA THR A 91 -17.41 6.81 0.79
C THR A 91 -18.64 5.88 0.75
N THR A 92 -18.55 4.71 0.12
CA THR A 92 -19.62 3.72 0.06
C THR A 92 -19.56 2.76 1.25
N ASN A 93 -20.66 2.06 1.51
CA ASN A 93 -20.80 1.08 2.59
C ASN A 93 -20.75 -0.38 2.07
N ASP A 94 -20.15 -0.62 0.90
CA ASP A 94 -20.12 -1.90 0.20
C ASP A 94 -18.84 -2.71 0.47
N TYR A 95 -18.03 -2.29 1.44
CA TYR A 95 -16.83 -2.97 1.87
C TYR A 95 -16.66 -2.92 3.39
N MET A 96 -15.85 -3.83 3.91
CA MET A 96 -15.40 -3.85 5.30
C MET A 96 -13.90 -3.66 5.36
N TYR A 97 -13.41 -3.07 6.45
CA TYR A 97 -11.99 -2.97 6.71
C TYR A 97 -11.73 -3.04 8.22
N ALA A 98 -10.52 -3.44 8.59
CA ALA A 98 -10.00 -3.21 9.93
C ALA A 98 -8.53 -2.81 9.87
N MET A 99 -8.13 -2.04 10.87
CA MET A 99 -6.75 -1.63 11.10
C MET A 99 -6.39 -2.13 12.50
N TYR A 100 -5.29 -2.87 12.61
CA TYR A 100 -4.81 -3.39 13.89
C TYR A 100 -3.35 -2.97 14.07
N ASN A 101 -3.01 -2.58 15.29
CA ASN A 101 -1.67 -2.20 15.67
C ASN A 101 -1.59 -2.25 17.21
N ASP A 102 -0.61 -2.95 17.77
CA ASP A 102 -0.33 -2.95 19.22
C ASP A 102 0.17 -1.60 19.73
N GLN A 103 0.61 -0.74 18.82
CA GLN A 103 1.02 0.64 19.05
C GLN A 103 0.19 1.55 18.13
N PRO A 104 -1.12 1.73 18.38
CA PRO A 104 -1.98 2.48 17.45
C PRO A 104 -1.60 3.96 17.37
N PRO A 105 -1.98 4.68 16.30
CA PRO A 105 -1.75 6.12 16.19
C PRO A 105 -2.47 6.91 17.30
N GLU A 106 -3.61 6.39 17.75
CA GLU A 106 -4.42 6.96 18.81
C GLU A 106 -4.69 5.89 19.88
N GLY A 107 -4.56 6.25 21.15
CA GLY A 107 -4.81 5.34 22.28
C GLY A 107 -3.53 4.79 22.92
N HIS A 108 -3.66 3.63 23.56
CA HIS A 108 -2.59 3.06 24.38
C HIS A 108 -1.82 1.96 23.64
N THR A 109 -0.48 2.04 23.74
CA THR A 109 0.39 0.91 23.40
C THR A 109 0.10 -0.27 24.30
N SER A 110 -0.03 -1.45 23.71
CA SER A 110 -0.17 -2.69 24.45
C SER A 110 1.15 -3.46 24.53
N LEU A 111 1.51 -3.86 25.75
CA LEU A 111 2.66 -4.73 26.02
C LEU A 111 2.27 -6.20 26.17
N ASN A 112 0.96 -6.49 26.22
CA ASN A 112 0.41 -7.81 26.55
C ASN A 112 -0.32 -8.48 25.37
N HIS A 113 -0.31 -7.87 24.18
CA HIS A 113 -0.87 -8.43 22.94
C HIS A 113 0.25 -8.73 21.93
N GLY A 114 -0.07 -9.48 20.87
CA GLY A 114 0.89 -9.75 19.82
C GLY A 114 1.37 -8.48 19.13
N HIS A 115 2.68 -8.35 18.92
CA HIS A 115 3.32 -7.25 18.18
C HIS A 115 3.02 -7.34 16.68
N THR A 116 1.76 -7.21 16.33
CA THR A 116 1.23 -7.39 14.99
C THR A 116 0.51 -6.14 14.56
N LYS A 117 0.76 -5.74 13.32
CA LYS A 117 0.25 -4.50 12.75
C LYS A 117 -0.16 -4.74 11.30
N GLY A 118 -1.24 -4.13 10.87
CA GLY A 118 -1.71 -4.27 9.50
C GLY A 118 -3.08 -3.70 9.24
N VAL A 119 -3.48 -3.84 7.99
CA VAL A 119 -4.76 -3.36 7.46
C VAL A 119 -5.31 -4.44 6.54
N PHE A 120 -6.57 -4.78 6.69
CA PHE A 120 -7.26 -5.56 5.69
C PHE A 120 -8.52 -4.84 5.24
N ALA A 121 -8.90 -5.04 3.98
CA ALA A 121 -10.18 -4.57 3.46
C ALA A 121 -10.71 -5.54 2.41
N PHE A 122 -12.01 -5.80 2.47
CA PHE A 122 -12.72 -6.76 1.62
C PHE A 122 -14.04 -6.15 1.16
N ASP A 123 -14.34 -6.29 -0.13
CA ASP A 123 -15.68 -6.11 -0.67
C ASP A 123 -16.37 -7.48 -0.80
N LYS A 124 -17.46 -7.56 -1.57
CA LYS A 124 -18.22 -8.81 -1.75
C LYS A 124 -17.48 -9.88 -2.55
N THR A 125 -16.40 -9.52 -3.22
CA THR A 125 -15.73 -10.33 -4.24
C THR A 125 -14.22 -10.45 -4.03
N GLU A 126 -13.57 -9.38 -3.58
CA GLU A 126 -12.12 -9.27 -3.53
C GLU A 126 -11.68 -8.52 -2.28
N GLY A 127 -10.41 -8.70 -1.90
CA GLY A 127 -9.81 -7.83 -0.89
C GLY A 127 -8.31 -7.93 -0.86
N PHE A 128 -7.73 -7.16 0.06
CA PHE A 128 -6.29 -7.19 0.33
C PHE A 128 -6.03 -7.24 1.83
N TRP A 129 -4.87 -7.80 2.17
CA TRP A 129 -4.27 -7.72 3.49
C TRP A 129 -2.86 -7.15 3.38
N LEU A 130 -2.66 -5.99 4.01
CA LEU A 130 -1.38 -5.32 4.17
C LEU A 130 -0.85 -5.57 5.59
N ILE A 131 0.22 -6.35 5.70
CA ILE A 131 0.93 -6.62 6.95
C ILE A 131 2.12 -5.67 7.05
N MET A 132 2.39 -5.16 8.25
CA MET A 132 3.47 -4.18 8.46
C MET A 132 4.12 -4.28 9.85
N SER A 133 5.28 -3.65 10.01
CA SER A 133 6.00 -3.54 11.29
C SER A 133 5.96 -2.14 11.93
N ILE A 134 5.14 -1.23 11.42
CA ILE A 134 5.22 0.21 11.71
C ILE A 134 4.27 0.64 12.83
N PRO A 135 4.76 1.15 13.98
CA PRO A 135 3.90 1.71 15.02
C PRO A 135 3.21 2.99 14.54
N HIS A 136 2.13 3.35 15.22
CA HIS A 136 1.38 4.59 15.03
C HIS A 136 0.85 4.77 13.60
N PHE A 137 0.57 3.65 12.93
CA PHE A 137 0.10 3.61 11.54
C PHE A 137 -0.89 2.43 11.33
N PRO A 138 -1.84 2.52 10.37
CA PRO A 138 -2.22 3.73 9.67
C PRO A 138 -3.12 4.63 10.53
N PRO A 139 -3.23 5.94 10.22
CA PRO A 139 -4.18 6.84 10.88
C PRO A 139 -5.61 6.33 10.75
N ALA A 140 -6.49 6.69 11.68
CA ALA A 140 -7.88 6.31 11.59
C ALA A 140 -8.52 6.89 10.30
N LYS A 141 -9.49 6.16 9.70
CA LYS A 141 -10.12 6.56 8.42
C LYS A 141 -10.67 8.00 8.46
N HIS A 142 -11.24 8.40 9.59
CA HIS A 142 -11.87 9.71 9.78
C HIS A 142 -10.87 10.88 9.75
N SER A 143 -9.59 10.64 10.04
CA SER A 143 -8.50 11.62 9.87
C SER A 143 -8.21 11.92 8.39
N GLY A 144 -8.67 11.05 7.49
CA GLY A 144 -8.71 11.26 6.04
C GLY A 144 -7.39 11.01 5.32
N HIS A 145 -7.43 11.02 3.98
CA HIS A 145 -6.28 10.67 3.13
C HIS A 145 -5.11 11.64 3.25
N ARG A 146 -5.34 12.90 3.65
CA ARG A 146 -4.24 13.84 3.86
C ARG A 146 -3.35 13.43 5.05
N ASP A 147 -3.92 12.74 6.03
CA ASP A 147 -3.23 12.33 7.26
C ASP A 147 -2.38 11.05 7.08
N LEU A 148 -2.69 10.23 6.07
CA LEU A 148 -1.79 9.16 5.61
C LEU A 148 -0.37 9.68 5.34
N ARG A 149 -0.27 10.91 4.79
CA ARG A 149 1.02 11.52 4.44
C ARG A 149 1.81 11.95 5.68
N THR A 150 1.13 12.44 6.72
CA THR A 150 1.74 12.99 7.93
C THR A 150 2.11 11.92 8.95
N HIS A 151 1.43 10.77 8.97
CA HIS A 151 1.69 9.71 9.95
C HIS A 151 2.67 8.64 9.48
N ILE A 152 2.93 8.50 8.17
CA ILE A 152 4.09 7.70 7.71
C ILE A 152 5.42 8.27 8.26
N TRP A 153 5.43 9.56 8.62
CA TRP A 153 6.56 10.26 9.24
C TRP A 153 6.69 10.11 10.76
N MET A 154 5.64 9.68 11.50
CA MET A 154 5.62 9.84 12.96
C MET A 154 6.43 8.79 13.75
N ASN A 155 7.46 8.18 13.15
CA ASN A 155 8.46 7.43 13.90
C ASN A 155 9.89 7.75 13.43
N PRO A 156 10.41 8.96 13.70
CA PRO A 156 11.85 9.21 13.68
C PRO A 156 12.58 8.42 14.79
N SER A 157 11.85 7.86 15.76
CA SER A 157 12.40 7.07 16.88
C SER A 157 12.72 5.61 16.53
N MET A 158 12.52 5.19 15.29
CA MET A 158 12.96 3.88 14.79
C MET A 158 14.24 4.00 13.96
N GLU A 159 15.18 4.74 14.51
CA GLU A 159 16.59 4.73 14.14
C GLU A 159 17.08 3.26 14.22
N GLY A 160 17.26 2.62 13.07
CA GLY A 160 17.81 1.26 12.97
C GLY A 160 16.82 0.09 12.88
N SER A 161 15.50 0.29 12.73
CA SER A 161 14.58 -0.83 12.46
C SER A 161 14.16 -0.91 10.99
N GLU A 162 14.39 -2.09 10.38
CA GLU A 162 13.94 -2.41 9.04
C GLU A 162 12.40 -2.47 9.02
N LEU A 163 11.75 -1.52 8.33
CA LEU A 163 10.29 -1.52 8.22
C LEU A 163 9.86 -2.24 6.94
N LYS A 164 8.98 -3.23 7.10
CA LYS A 164 8.53 -4.12 6.02
C LYS A 164 7.04 -3.95 5.85
N TYR A 165 6.61 -3.86 4.60
CA TYR A 165 5.21 -4.01 4.22
C TYR A 165 5.10 -5.20 3.28
N PHE A 166 4.05 -5.99 3.48
CA PHE A 166 3.68 -7.06 2.57
C PHE A 166 2.19 -7.00 2.31
N CYS A 167 1.81 -6.92 1.04
CA CYS A 167 0.41 -6.94 0.62
C CYS A 167 0.16 -8.20 -0.18
N SER A 168 -0.94 -8.89 0.12
CA SER A 168 -1.48 -9.97 -0.72
C SER A 168 -2.98 -9.76 -0.91
N ASN A 169 -3.48 -10.11 -2.10
CA ASN A 169 -4.91 -10.24 -2.34
C ASN A 169 -5.45 -11.52 -1.68
N ASN A 170 -6.76 -11.54 -1.44
CA ASN A 170 -7.57 -12.70 -1.10
C ASN A 170 -8.67 -12.86 -2.15
#